data_AF-A0A151IJ09-F1
#
_entry.id   AF-A0A151IJ09-F1
#
_cell.length_a   1.000
_cell.length_b   1.000
_cell.length_c   1.000
_cell.angle_alpha   90.00
_cell.angle_beta   90.00
_cell.angle_gamma   90.00
#
_symmetry.space_group_name_H-M   'P 1'
#
loop_
_entity.id
_entity.type
_entity.pdbx_description
1 polymer ?
#
loop_
_entity_poly.entity_id
_entity_poly.type
_entity_poly.pdbx_seq_one_letter_code
_entity_poly.pdbx_strand_id
1 'polypeptide(L)'
;VNVTFIDKTGKKVKVKGKVGDNVLYLAHRYEIDIEGACEASLACTTCHVYVHHDFVDKLSIPDEKEEDLLDLAPFLKENSRLGCQIILKKELDGIELELPKATRNFYVDGHTPTSH
;
A
#
# COMPACT_ATOMS: atom_id res chain seq x y z
N VAL A 1 14.31 2.33 8.23
CA VAL A 1 12.95 2.01 8.72
C VAL A 1 12.66 0.58 8.34
N ASN A 2 12.47 -0.29 9.31
CA ASN A 2 12.05 -1.68 9.08
C ASN A 2 10.56 -1.68 8.70
N VAL A 3 10.21 -2.38 7.63
CA VAL A 3 8.83 -2.52 7.14
C VAL A 3 8.55 -4.00 6.94
N THR A 4 7.38 -4.46 7.37
CA THR A 4 6.91 -5.83 7.13
C THR A 4 5.70 -5.79 6.21
N PHE A 5 5.81 -6.37 5.03
CA PHE A 5 4.66 -6.62 4.15
C PHE A 5 4.06 -7.98 4.46
N ILE A 6 2.74 -8.07 4.55
CA ILE A 6 1.99 -9.32 4.69
C ILE A 6 1.23 -9.50 3.38
N ASP A 7 1.64 -10.49 2.58
CA ASP A 7 1.01 -10.71 1.28
C ASP A 7 -0.39 -11.32 1.39
N LYS A 8 -1.04 -11.52 0.24
CA LYS A 8 -2.40 -12.07 0.12
C LYS A 8 -2.55 -13.49 0.71
N THR A 9 -1.44 -14.19 0.95
CA THR A 9 -1.38 -15.55 1.54
C THR A 9 -1.07 -15.52 3.04
N GLY A 10 -0.78 -14.34 3.61
CA GLY A 10 -0.36 -14.17 5.00
C GLY A 10 1.16 -14.30 5.21
N LYS A 11 1.95 -14.46 4.14
CA LYS A 11 3.41 -14.54 4.25
C LYS A 11 3.97 -13.16 4.60
N LYS A 12 4.78 -13.11 5.65
CA LYS A 12 5.49 -11.90 6.08
C LYS A 12 6.81 -11.74 5.34
N VAL A 13 7.02 -10.60 4.68
CA VAL A 13 8.27 -10.21 4.01
C VAL A 13 8.83 -8.96 4.70
N LYS A 14 9.99 -9.12 5.34
CA LYS A 14 10.66 -8.02 6.04
C LYS A 14 11.63 -7.32 5.10
N VAL A 15 11.51 -6.00 4.99
CA VAL A 15 12.35 -5.17 4.14
C VAL A 15 12.88 -3.96 4.89
N LYS A 16 13.89 -3.30 4.31
CA LYS A 16 14.43 -2.04 4.84
C LYS A 16 14.20 -0.91 3.84
N GLY A 17 13.49 0.12 4.30
CA GLY A 17 13.31 1.38 3.60
C GLY A 17 14.09 2.53 4.23
N LYS A 18 14.31 3.58 3.45
CA LYS A 18 14.88 4.86 3.90
C LYS A 18 13.74 5.81 4.31
N VAL A 19 14.05 6.73 5.22
CA VAL A 19 13.14 7.85 5.48
C VAL A 19 12.97 8.64 4.18
N GLY A 20 11.72 8.95 3.82
CA GLY A 20 11.36 9.56 2.55
C GLY A 20 11.03 8.57 1.42
N ASP A 21 11.25 7.25 1.60
CA ASP A 21 10.80 6.27 0.62
C ASP A 21 9.26 6.24 0.57
N ASN A 22 8.72 6.19 -0.64
CA ASN A 22 7.32 5.89 -0.88
C ASN A 22 7.07 4.38 -0.71
N VAL A 23 6.04 3.99 0.04
CA VAL A 23 5.76 2.59 0.35
C VAL A 23 5.46 1.75 -0.88
N LEU A 24 4.76 2.28 -1.90
CA LEU A 24 4.50 1.56 -3.15
C LEU A 24 5.82 1.22 -3.88
N TYR A 25 6.68 2.21 -4.09
CA TYR A 25 7.96 1.98 -4.76
C TYR A 25 8.91 1.11 -3.94
N LEU A 26 8.84 1.19 -2.61
CA LEU A 26 9.57 0.27 -1.74
C LEU A 26 9.09 -1.17 -1.94
N ALA A 27 7.78 -1.39 -1.97
CA ALA A 27 7.19 -2.71 -2.18
C ALA A 27 7.61 -3.30 -3.54
N HIS A 28 7.55 -2.51 -4.62
CA HIS A 28 8.03 -2.93 -5.95
C HIS A 28 9.52 -3.29 -5.94
N ARG A 29 10.37 -2.49 -5.30
CA ARG A 29 11.82 -2.74 -5.18
C ARG A 29 12.14 -4.10 -4.54
N TYR A 30 11.25 -4.60 -3.69
CA TYR A 30 11.40 -5.88 -3.00
C TYR A 30 10.45 -6.96 -3.54
N GLU A 31 9.92 -6.78 -4.76
CA GLU A 31 9.09 -7.76 -5.47
C GLU A 31 7.85 -8.20 -4.67
N ILE A 32 7.28 -7.28 -3.89
CA ILE A 32 5.99 -7.49 -3.23
C ILE A 32 4.89 -7.34 -4.28
N ASP A 33 3.94 -8.27 -4.33
CA ASP A 33 2.82 -8.32 -5.27
C ASP A 33 1.72 -7.26 -4.96
N ILE A 34 2.14 -6.01 -4.89
CA ILE A 34 1.29 -4.82 -4.91
C ILE A 34 1.34 -4.23 -6.32
N GLU A 35 0.22 -3.75 -6.84
CA GLU A 35 0.12 -3.44 -8.27
C GLU A 35 0.51 -1.99 -8.60
N GLY A 36 -0.16 -1.01 -8.02
CA GLY A 36 0.16 0.40 -8.25
C GLY A 36 -0.02 0.91 -9.69
N ALA A 37 -1.13 0.58 -10.35
CA ALA A 37 -1.40 0.86 -11.76
C ALA A 37 -1.34 2.33 -12.20
N CYS A 38 -1.51 3.28 -11.28
CA CYS A 38 -1.42 4.72 -11.56
C CYS A 38 -0.06 5.34 -11.20
N GLU A 39 0.94 4.52 -10.82
CA GLU A 39 2.31 4.98 -10.51
C GLU A 39 2.32 6.10 -9.45
N ALA A 40 1.61 5.88 -8.36
CA ALA A 40 1.46 6.85 -7.25
C ALA A 40 0.77 8.19 -7.60
N SER A 41 0.06 8.28 -8.73
CA SER A 41 -0.63 9.51 -9.16
C SER A 41 -1.95 9.82 -8.43
N LEU A 42 -2.28 9.08 -7.35
CA LEU A 42 -3.54 9.20 -6.60
C LEU A 42 -4.77 9.16 -7.55
N ALA A 43 -4.85 8.08 -8.34
CA ALA A 43 -5.88 7.92 -9.37
C ALA A 43 -6.45 6.49 -9.47
N CYS A 44 -6.06 5.58 -8.58
CA CYS A 44 -6.57 4.21 -8.51
C CYS A 44 -6.47 3.68 -7.07
N THR A 45 -7.00 2.48 -6.84
CA THR A 45 -6.96 1.79 -5.53
C THR A 45 -6.05 0.57 -5.51
N THR A 46 -5.23 0.35 -6.55
CA THR A 46 -4.50 -0.92 -6.71
C THR A 46 -3.23 -1.02 -5.86
N CYS A 47 -2.89 0.05 -5.15
CA CYS A 47 -1.88 0.08 -4.09
C CYS A 47 -2.48 0.02 -2.68
N HIS A 48 -3.75 -0.37 -2.54
CA HIS A 48 -4.44 -0.49 -1.27
C HIS A 48 -3.71 -1.45 -0.32
N VAL A 49 -3.52 -1.03 0.93
CA VAL A 49 -2.94 -1.79 2.04
C VAL A 49 -3.74 -1.56 3.32
N TYR A 50 -3.67 -2.49 4.26
CA TYR A 50 -4.09 -2.29 5.64
C TYR A 50 -2.88 -1.96 6.51
N VAL A 51 -3.00 -0.92 7.32
CA VAL A 51 -1.95 -0.49 8.25
C VAL A 51 -2.20 -1.13 9.61
N HIS A 52 -1.17 -1.71 10.24
CA HIS A 52 -1.31 -2.23 11.59
C HIS A 52 -1.73 -1.12 12.58
N HIS A 53 -2.66 -1.43 13.51
CA HIS A 53 -3.29 -0.43 14.38
C HIS A 53 -2.29 0.45 15.14
N ASP A 54 -1.17 -0.12 15.60
CA ASP A 54 -0.08 0.59 16.30
C ASP A 54 0.60 1.71 15.49
N PHE A 55 0.29 1.81 14.19
CA PHE A 55 0.86 2.79 13.27
C PHE A 55 -0.19 3.69 12.61
N VAL A 56 -1.49 3.41 12.75
CA VAL A 56 -2.55 4.23 12.14
C VAL A 56 -2.44 5.68 12.62
N ASP A 57 -2.33 5.89 13.93
CA ASP A 57 -2.21 7.24 14.52
C ASP A 57 -0.87 7.94 14.26
N LYS A 58 0.12 7.20 13.73
CA LYS A 58 1.44 7.75 13.36
C LYS A 58 1.50 8.21 11.90
N LEU A 59 0.50 7.86 11.11
CA LEU A 59 0.36 8.33 9.74
C LEU A 59 -0.38 9.67 9.72
N SER A 60 -0.17 10.44 8.66
CA SER A 60 -1.07 11.54 8.36
C SER A 60 -2.45 10.98 8.03
N ILE A 61 -3.50 11.69 8.44
CA ILE A 61 -4.88 11.40 8.03
C ILE A 61 -4.92 11.40 6.49
N PRO A 62 -5.64 10.44 5.85
CA PRO A 62 -5.86 10.50 4.41
C PRO A 62 -6.51 11.83 4.02
N ASP A 63 -6.18 12.33 2.84
CA ASP A 63 -6.91 13.48 2.29
C ASP A 63 -8.24 13.04 1.67
N GLU A 64 -9.13 14.00 1.42
CA GLU A 64 -10.47 13.75 0.85
C GLU A 64 -10.41 12.92 -0.44
N LYS A 65 -9.39 13.15 -1.28
CA LYS A 65 -9.24 12.43 -2.55
C LYS A 65 -8.79 10.99 -2.34
N GLU A 66 -7.92 10.73 -1.36
CA GLU A 66 -7.56 9.39 -0.93
C GLU A 66 -8.79 8.64 -0.37
N GLU A 67 -9.60 9.30 0.46
CA GLU A 67 -10.83 8.73 1.02
C GLU A 67 -11.85 8.37 -0.08
N ASP A 68 -12.12 9.31 -1.00
CA ASP A 68 -13.02 9.09 -2.15
C ASP A 68 -12.59 7.90 -3.02
N LEU A 69 -11.29 7.71 -3.20
CA LEU A 69 -10.76 6.56 -3.93
C LEU A 69 -10.92 5.28 -3.10
N LEU A 70 -10.59 5.30 -1.81
CA LEU A 70 -10.70 4.14 -0.92
C LEU A 70 -12.13 3.60 -0.83
N ASP A 71 -13.16 4.45 -0.94
CA ASP A 71 -14.56 4.03 -1.02
C ASP A 71 -14.87 3.10 -2.21
N LEU A 72 -14.05 3.17 -3.27
CA LEU A 72 -14.16 2.31 -4.45
C LEU A 72 -13.34 1.01 -4.30
N ALA A 73 -12.57 0.88 -3.22
CA ALA A 73 -11.66 -0.25 -3.00
C ALA A 73 -12.42 -1.49 -2.48
N PRO A 74 -12.15 -2.68 -3.05
CA PRO A 74 -12.70 -3.92 -2.51
C PRO A 74 -12.08 -4.22 -1.14
N PHE A 75 -12.86 -4.83 -0.24
CA PHE A 75 -12.42 -5.20 1.11
C PHE A 75 -11.96 -4.01 1.98
N LEU A 76 -12.53 -2.82 1.79
CA LEU A 76 -12.25 -1.65 2.62
C LEU A 76 -12.41 -1.95 4.13
N LYS A 77 -11.49 -1.45 4.95
CA LYS A 77 -11.47 -1.50 6.41
C LYS A 77 -11.10 -0.13 6.97
N GLU A 78 -11.35 0.09 8.25
CA GLU A 78 -11.00 1.33 8.96
C GLU A 78 -9.50 1.70 8.90
N ASN A 79 -8.63 0.69 8.81
CA ASN A 79 -7.18 0.86 8.75
C ASN A 79 -6.63 0.80 7.31
N SER A 80 -7.50 0.91 6.30
CA SER A 80 -7.11 0.95 4.90
C SER A 80 -6.43 2.26 4.54
N ARG A 81 -5.38 2.17 3.73
CA ARG A 81 -4.69 3.31 3.12
C ARG A 81 -4.26 2.99 1.70
N LEU A 82 -4.04 4.02 0.89
CA LEU A 82 -3.33 3.88 -0.36
C LEU A 82 -1.84 3.89 -0.08
N GLY A 83 -1.16 2.75 -0.31
CA GLY A 83 0.27 2.61 -0.03
C GLY A 83 1.13 3.66 -0.75
N CYS A 84 0.66 4.19 -1.88
CA CYS A 84 1.35 5.27 -2.58
C CYS A 84 1.28 6.64 -1.87
N GLN A 85 0.39 6.83 -0.90
CA GLN A 85 0.30 8.06 -0.09
C GLN A 85 1.10 7.95 1.22
N ILE A 86 1.67 6.78 1.52
CA ILE A 86 2.50 6.58 2.71
C ILE A 86 3.97 6.85 2.38
N ILE A 87 4.51 7.89 3.00
CA ILE A 87 5.94 8.22 2.97
C ILE A 87 6.58 7.75 4.28
N LEU A 88 7.65 6.97 4.19
CA LEU A 88 8.33 6.44 5.37
C LEU A 88 8.94 7.57 6.22
N LYS A 89 8.59 7.57 7.50
CA LYS A 89 9.17 8.44 8.53
C LYS A 89 9.86 7.60 9.60
N LYS A 90 10.69 8.23 10.43
CA LYS A 90 11.41 7.53 11.52
C LYS A 90 10.45 6.86 12.51
N GLU A 91 9.29 7.47 12.76
CA GLU A 91 8.24 6.97 13.66
C GLU A 91 7.53 5.70 13.16
N LEU A 92 7.69 5.37 11.88
CA LEU A 92 7.13 4.17 11.26
C LEU A 92 8.09 2.98 11.32
N ASP A 93 9.17 3.04 12.12
CA ASP A 93 10.06 1.88 12.26
C ASP A 93 9.31 0.69 12.88
N GLY A 94 9.30 -0.42 12.13
CA GLY A 94 8.56 -1.62 12.49
C GLY A 94 7.14 -1.69 11.94
N ILE A 95 6.71 -0.75 11.08
CA ILE A 95 5.37 -0.76 10.48
C ILE A 95 5.09 -2.09 9.76
N GLU A 96 3.90 -2.66 10.02
CA GLU A 96 3.37 -3.80 9.28
C GLU A 96 2.24 -3.33 8.34
N LEU A 97 2.29 -3.79 7.10
CA LEU A 97 1.36 -3.46 6.02
C LEU A 97 0.84 -4.76 5.39
N GLU A 98 -0.47 -4.97 5.41
CA GLU A 98 -1.10 -6.17 4.85
C GLU A 98 -1.79 -5.85 3.52
N LEU A 99 -1.64 -6.75 2.54
CA LEU A 99 -2.29 -6.62 1.24
C LEU A 99 -3.72 -7.18 1.30
N PRO A 100 -4.72 -6.49 0.72
CA PRO A 100 -6.07 -7.04 0.57
C PRO A 100 -6.06 -8.25 -0.38
N LYS A 101 -7.03 -9.16 -0.22
CA LYS A 101 -7.12 -10.40 -1.02
C LYS A 101 -7.20 -10.14 -2.53
N ALA A 102 -7.80 -9.03 -2.92
CA ALA A 102 -7.78 -8.53 -4.28
C ALA A 102 -7.90 -7.01 -4.27
N THR A 103 -7.45 -6.37 -5.34
CA THR A 103 -7.61 -4.94 -5.60
C THR A 103 -8.41 -4.75 -6.89
N ARG A 104 -9.09 -3.59 -7.03
CA ARG A 104 -9.86 -3.28 -8.23
C ARG A 104 -8.97 -2.59 -9.25
N ASN A 105 -8.51 -3.34 -10.23
CA ASN A 105 -7.86 -2.79 -11.41
C ASN A 105 -8.90 -2.54 -12.51
N PHE A 106 -8.89 -1.35 -13.13
CA PHE A 106 -9.80 -0.97 -14.22
C PHE A 106 -9.29 -1.40 -15.61
N TYR A 107 -8.12 -2.05 -15.70
CA TYR A 107 -7.65 -2.61 -16.95
C TYR A 107 -8.59 -3.73 -17.42
N VAL A 108 -8.95 -3.65 -18.70
CA VAL A 108 -9.72 -4.69 -19.42
C VAL A 108 -9.09 -6.06 -19.21
N ASP A 109 -9.95 -7.05 -18.94
CA ASP A 109 -9.62 -8.43 -18.55
C ASP A 109 -8.37 -9.00 -19.25
N GLY A 110 -7.45 -9.55 -18.45
CA GLY A 110 -6.46 -10.54 -18.91
C GLY A 110 -4.98 -10.12 -18.98
N HIS A 111 -4.61 -8.90 -18.60
CA HIS A 111 -3.21 -8.48 -18.58
C HIS A 111 -2.72 -8.20 -17.15
N THR A 112 -1.74 -8.97 -16.68
CA THR A 112 -1.00 -8.68 -15.45
C THR A 112 0.21 -7.82 -15.85
N PRO A 113 0.16 -6.49 -15.71
CA PRO A 113 1.32 -5.66 -16.03
C PRO A 113 2.47 -6.02 -15.10
N THR A 114 3.62 -6.31 -15.69
CA THR A 114 4.85 -6.54 -14.94
C THR A 114 5.35 -5.19 -14.42
N SER A 115 5.72 -5.11 -13.14
CA SER A 115 6.38 -3.93 -12.58
C SER A 115 7.65 -3.65 -13.40
N HIS A 116 7.74 -2.44 -13.96
CA HIS A 116 8.90 -2.00 -14.75
C HIS A 116 10.03 -1.51 -13.83
#